data_AF-A0A8R1EPY9-F1
#
_entry.id   AF-A0A8R1EPY9-F1
#
_cell.length_a   1.000
_cell.length_b   1.000
_cell.length_c   1.000
_cell.angle_alpha   90.00
_cell.angle_beta   90.00
_cell.angle_gamma   90.00
#
_symmetry.space_group_name_H-M   'P 1'
#
loop_
_entity.id
_entity.type
_entity.pdbx_description
1 polymer ?
#
loop_
_entity_poly.entity_id
_entity_poly.type
_entity_poly.pdbx_seq_one_letter_code
_entity_poly.pdbx_strand_id
1 'polypeptide(L)'
;MDNEWSHDFTLPLLNILRTTGNETAAFIKARAICTSNGLLEECVKSCNTSQEVSIILAGIKSWQDACNNLEEVRAQFPCWKENGERLSSVCRDQTLRLERDMLQFAKNQSQENIETICINFEHFSQCFIQEHGKYCGYRSEVITAR
;
A
#
# COMPACT_ATOMS: atom_id res chain seq x y z
N MET A 1 7.29 -18.63 6.98
CA MET A 1 6.00 -17.97 6.78
C MET A 1 6.31 -16.50 6.87
N ASP A 2 6.72 -15.94 5.74
CA ASP A 2 7.03 -14.53 5.65
C ASP A 2 5.69 -13.79 5.77
N ASN A 3 5.63 -12.91 6.75
CA ASN A 3 4.47 -12.11 7.07
C ASN A 3 4.30 -11.07 5.96
N GLU A 4 3.59 -11.49 4.90
CA GLU A 4 3.21 -10.74 3.70
C GLU A 4 2.56 -9.36 3.99
N TRP A 5 2.19 -9.09 5.24
CA TRP A 5 1.55 -7.86 5.67
C TRP A 5 2.45 -6.61 5.53
N SER A 6 3.77 -6.72 5.69
CA SER A 6 4.68 -5.56 5.56
C SER A 6 5.04 -5.25 4.11
N HIS A 7 5.15 -6.27 3.27
CA HIS A 7 5.47 -6.12 1.84
C HIS A 7 4.26 -5.59 1.04
N ASP A 8 3.04 -5.87 1.51
CA ASP A 8 1.78 -5.47 0.86
C ASP A 8 1.18 -4.17 1.40
N PHE A 9 1.85 -3.42 2.27
CA PHE A 9 1.29 -2.15 2.77
C PHE A 9 1.46 -1.00 1.76
N THR A 10 2.52 -1.02 0.95
CA THR A 10 2.81 0.00 -0.07
C THR A 10 2.37 -0.42 -1.48
N LEU A 11 2.16 -1.72 -1.71
CA LEU A 11 1.91 -2.31 -3.03
C LEU A 11 0.67 -3.22 -3.15
N PRO A 12 -0.39 -3.14 -2.30
CA PRO A 12 -1.48 -4.11 -2.38
C PRO A 12 -2.20 -4.06 -3.73
N LEU A 13 -2.27 -2.88 -4.36
CA LEU A 13 -2.82 -2.72 -5.71
C LEU A 13 -1.88 -3.27 -6.80
N LEU A 14 -0.56 -3.15 -6.65
CA LEU A 14 0.39 -3.84 -7.55
C LEU A 14 0.25 -5.35 -7.45
N ASN A 15 0.06 -5.89 -6.23
CA ASN A 15 -0.13 -7.31 -6.02
C ASN A 15 -1.45 -7.80 -6.66
N ILE A 16 -2.53 -7.03 -6.51
CA ILE A 16 -3.81 -7.28 -7.21
C ILE A 16 -3.62 -7.28 -8.73
N LEU A 17 -2.87 -6.31 -9.26
CA LEU A 17 -2.58 -6.21 -10.70
C LEU A 17 -1.74 -7.40 -11.19
N ARG A 18 -0.69 -7.78 -10.45
CA ARG A 18 0.16 -8.93 -10.75
C ARG A 18 -0.61 -10.24 -10.76
N THR A 19 -1.45 -10.46 -9.75
CA THR A 19 -2.23 -11.71 -9.60
C THR A 19 -3.34 -11.84 -10.65
N THR A 20 -3.91 -10.73 -11.10
CA THR A 20 -4.99 -10.74 -12.11
C THR A 20 -4.46 -10.70 -13.55
N GLY A 21 -3.28 -10.13 -13.79
CA GLY A 21 -2.67 -9.98 -15.12
C GLY A 21 -3.44 -9.04 -16.08
N ASN A 22 -4.57 -8.49 -15.63
CA ASN A 22 -5.51 -7.70 -16.42
C ASN A 22 -5.98 -6.50 -15.61
N GLU A 23 -5.81 -5.30 -16.15
CA GLU A 23 -6.11 -4.03 -15.47
C GLU A 23 -7.60 -3.88 -15.12
N THR A 24 -8.49 -4.35 -15.99
CA THR A 24 -9.94 -4.30 -15.73
C THR A 24 -10.32 -5.27 -14.61
N ALA A 25 -9.76 -6.49 -14.62
CA ALA A 25 -9.97 -7.45 -13.55
C ALA A 25 -9.37 -6.96 -12.22
N ALA A 26 -8.18 -6.35 -12.25
CA ALA A 26 -7.54 -5.72 -11.10
C ALA A 26 -8.42 -4.62 -10.50
N PHE A 27 -8.98 -3.76 -11.35
CA PHE A 27 -9.86 -2.67 -10.94
C PHE A 27 -11.16 -3.17 -10.34
N ILE A 28 -11.81 -4.16 -10.97
CA ILE A 28 -13.03 -4.79 -10.43
C ILE A 28 -12.75 -5.41 -9.05
N LYS A 29 -11.61 -6.11 -8.90
CA LYS A 29 -11.22 -6.71 -7.62
C LYS A 29 -10.94 -5.66 -6.54
N ALA A 30 -10.21 -4.59 -6.88
CA ALA A 30 -9.96 -3.47 -5.96
C ALA A 30 -11.27 -2.79 -5.52
N ARG A 31 -12.19 -2.56 -6.45
CA ARG A 31 -13.52 -2.00 -6.13
C ARG A 31 -14.32 -2.92 -5.19
N ALA A 32 -14.29 -4.23 -5.43
CA ALA A 32 -14.95 -5.20 -4.54
C ALA A 32 -14.36 -5.21 -3.12
N ILE A 33 -13.02 -5.09 -3.00
CA ILE A 33 -12.35 -4.93 -1.70
C ILE A 33 -12.82 -3.64 -1.02
N CYS A 34 -12.87 -2.52 -1.74
CA CYS A 34 -13.33 -1.24 -1.18
C CYS A 34 -14.77 -1.30 -0.68
N THR A 35 -15.68 -1.90 -1.45
CA THR A 35 -17.07 -2.13 -1.01
C THR A 35 -17.11 -3.03 0.24
N SER A 36 -16.33 -4.11 0.25
CA SER A 36 -16.32 -5.06 1.38
C SER A 36 -15.77 -4.41 2.65
N ASN A 37 -14.73 -3.58 2.53
CA ASN A 37 -14.17 -2.82 3.65
C ASN A 37 -15.18 -1.80 4.20
N GLY A 38 -15.94 -1.12 3.35
CA GLY A 38 -17.00 -0.20 3.79
C GLY A 38 -18.11 -0.92 4.56
N LEU A 39 -18.58 -2.06 4.05
CA LEU A 39 -19.57 -2.89 4.74
C LEU A 39 -19.04 -3.44 6.08
N LEU A 40 -17.77 -3.85 6.12
CA LEU A 40 -17.13 -4.30 7.35
C LEU A 40 -16.99 -3.16 8.36
N GLU A 41 -16.67 -1.94 7.91
CA GLU A 41 -16.60 -0.75 8.76
C GLU A 41 -17.93 -0.46 9.44
N GLU A 42 -19.03 -0.48 8.68
CA GLU A 42 -20.39 -0.29 9.19
C GLU A 42 -20.76 -1.38 10.20
N CYS A 43 -20.47 -2.64 9.87
CA CYS A 43 -20.70 -3.77 10.76
C CYS A 43 -19.94 -3.60 12.09
N VAL A 44 -18.63 -3.33 12.03
CA VAL A 44 -17.78 -3.18 13.21
C VAL A 44 -18.18 -1.97 14.06
N LYS A 45 -18.63 -0.87 13.45
CA LYS A 45 -19.18 0.30 14.15
C LYS A 45 -20.49 0.00 14.88
N SER A 46 -21.26 -0.99 14.43
CA SER A 46 -22.49 -1.43 15.12
C SER A 46 -22.23 -2.33 16.34
N CYS A 47 -21.01 -2.87 16.47
CA CYS A 47 -20.60 -3.67 17.61
C CYS A 47 -20.32 -2.80 18.84
N ASN A 48 -20.36 -3.41 20.04
CA ASN A 48 -19.97 -2.72 21.28
C ASN A 48 -18.53 -2.21 21.20
N THR A 49 -18.30 -1.00 21.70
CA THR A 49 -16.96 -0.41 21.71
C THR A 49 -15.98 -1.25 22.53
N SER A 50 -14.92 -1.71 21.87
CA SER A 50 -13.83 -2.46 22.49
C SER A 50 -12.48 -2.07 21.88
N GLN A 51 -11.39 -2.54 22.50
CA GLN A 51 -10.05 -2.33 21.96
C GLN A 51 -9.88 -3.06 20.61
N GLU A 52 -10.46 -4.24 20.48
CA GLU A 52 -10.47 -5.05 19.25
C GLU A 52 -11.20 -4.31 18.11
N VAL A 53 -12.36 -3.71 18.40
CA VAL A 53 -13.09 -2.86 17.44
C VAL A 53 -12.19 -1.73 16.95
N SER A 54 -11.45 -1.07 17.85
CA SER A 54 -10.53 0.02 17.50
C SER A 54 -9.37 -0.45 16.61
N ILE A 55 -8.81 -1.62 16.88
CA ILE A 55 -7.74 -2.23 16.07
C ILE A 55 -8.24 -2.56 14.66
N ILE A 56 -9.42 -3.19 14.54
CA ILE A 56 -10.00 -3.53 13.24
C ILE A 56 -10.31 -2.26 12.44
N LEU A 57 -10.89 -1.25 13.06
CA LEU A 57 -11.17 0.04 12.40
C LEU A 57 -9.90 0.73 11.92
N ALA A 58 -8.80 0.67 12.67
CA ALA A 58 -7.51 1.20 12.23
C ALA A 58 -6.98 0.47 10.98
N GLY A 59 -7.14 -0.86 10.93
CA GLY A 59 -6.79 -1.66 9.74
C GLY A 59 -7.67 -1.38 8.52
N ILE A 60 -8.97 -1.11 8.71
CA ILE A 60 -9.86 -0.70 7.61
C ILE A 60 -9.46 0.69 7.09
N LYS A 61 -9.10 1.60 8.01
CA LYS A 61 -8.73 2.97 7.69
C LYS A 61 -7.51 3.07 6.77
N SER A 62 -6.56 2.13 6.86
CA SER A 62 -5.39 2.13 5.94
C SER A 62 -5.76 1.91 4.48
N TRP A 63 -6.96 1.37 4.20
CA TRP A 63 -7.47 1.20 2.83
C TRP A 63 -8.30 2.38 2.34
N GLN A 64 -8.77 3.27 3.21
CA GLN A 64 -9.67 4.36 2.82
C GLN A 64 -9.04 5.27 1.78
N ASP A 65 -7.75 5.63 1.93
CA ASP A 65 -7.07 6.50 0.97
C ASP A 65 -6.98 5.86 -0.43
N ALA A 66 -6.66 4.56 -0.50
CA ALA A 66 -6.63 3.83 -1.76
C ALA A 66 -8.02 3.70 -2.39
N CYS A 67 -9.06 3.52 -1.58
CA CYS A 67 -10.44 3.39 -2.05
C CYS A 67 -11.05 4.71 -2.50
N ASN A 68 -10.76 5.80 -1.79
CA ASN A 68 -11.24 7.14 -2.13
C ASN A 68 -10.62 7.65 -3.44
N ASN A 69 -9.40 7.22 -3.75
CA ASN A 69 -8.66 7.63 -4.94
C ASN A 69 -8.53 6.51 -5.99
N LEU A 70 -9.42 5.51 -5.96
CA LEU A 70 -9.25 4.30 -6.78
C LEU A 70 -9.27 4.59 -8.29
N GLU A 71 -10.02 5.60 -8.72
CA GLU A 71 -10.07 6.01 -10.13
C GLU A 71 -8.77 6.72 -10.56
N GLU A 72 -8.19 7.60 -9.73
CA GLU A 72 -6.87 8.19 -10.02
C GLU A 72 -5.77 7.12 -10.02
N VAL A 73 -5.87 6.15 -9.10
CA VAL A 73 -4.89 5.07 -9.00
C VAL A 73 -5.01 4.09 -10.18
N ARG A 74 -6.23 3.84 -10.69
CA ARG A 74 -6.45 3.00 -11.88
C ARG A 74 -5.62 3.44 -13.07
N ALA A 75 -5.45 4.75 -13.24
CA ALA A 75 -4.64 5.32 -14.30
C ALA A 75 -3.16 4.91 -14.25
N GLN A 76 -2.66 4.48 -13.10
CA GLN A 76 -1.31 3.96 -12.95
C GLN A 76 -1.17 2.49 -13.37
N PHE A 77 -2.28 1.74 -13.49
CA PHE A 77 -2.26 0.30 -13.73
C PHE A 77 -1.52 -0.10 -15.02
N PRO A 78 -1.67 0.58 -16.17
CA PRO A 78 -0.90 0.24 -17.36
C PRO A 78 0.61 0.35 -17.12
N CYS A 79 1.06 1.44 -16.48
CA CYS A 79 2.48 1.62 -16.19
C CYS A 79 3.00 0.58 -15.20
N TRP A 80 2.23 0.31 -14.14
CA TRP A 80 2.55 -0.68 -13.12
C TRP A 80 2.59 -2.10 -13.67
N LYS A 81 1.75 -2.42 -14.65
CA LYS A 81 1.80 -3.70 -15.34
C LYS A 81 3.10 -3.85 -16.14
N GLU A 82 3.54 -2.78 -16.80
CA GLU A 82 4.77 -2.77 -17.61
C GLU A 82 6.04 -2.74 -16.74
N ASN A 83 6.03 -2.03 -15.61
CA ASN A 83 7.23 -1.70 -14.82
C ASN A 83 7.23 -2.28 -13.40
N GLY A 84 6.20 -3.05 -13.02
CA GLY A 84 5.97 -3.48 -11.63
C GLY A 84 7.13 -4.26 -11.02
N GLU A 85 7.76 -5.18 -11.75
CA GLU A 85 8.94 -5.90 -11.26
C GLU A 85 10.12 -4.97 -11.01
N ARG A 86 10.29 -3.97 -11.87
CA ARG A 86 11.37 -2.99 -11.74
C ARG A 86 11.13 -2.07 -10.55
N LEU A 87 9.92 -1.54 -10.42
CA LEU A 87 9.50 -0.72 -9.28
C LEU A 87 9.61 -1.48 -7.95
N SER A 88 9.34 -2.79 -7.96
CA SER A 88 9.46 -3.63 -6.77
C SER A 88 10.91 -4.00 -6.42
N SER A 89 11.84 -3.95 -7.38
CA SER A 89 13.23 -4.36 -7.18
C SER A 89 14.20 -3.20 -6.99
N VAL A 90 13.92 -2.03 -7.56
CA VAL A 90 14.84 -0.90 -7.57
C VAL A 90 15.07 -0.28 -6.19
N CYS A 91 14.05 -0.32 -5.32
CA CYS A 91 14.14 0.14 -3.93
C CYS A 91 14.20 -1.03 -2.93
N ARG A 92 14.68 -2.20 -3.38
CA ARG A 92 14.70 -3.42 -2.57
C ARG A 92 15.53 -3.28 -1.30
N ASP A 93 16.67 -2.60 -1.36
CA ASP A 93 17.54 -2.43 -0.19
C ASP A 93 16.85 -1.59 0.90
N GLN A 94 16.16 -0.51 0.52
CA GLN A 94 15.37 0.31 1.43
C GLN A 94 14.19 -0.47 1.99
N THR A 95 13.52 -1.27 1.14
CA THR A 95 12.41 -2.14 1.53
C THR A 95 12.85 -3.16 2.59
N LEU A 96 13.94 -3.88 2.35
CA LEU A 96 14.48 -4.89 3.28
C LEU A 96 14.93 -4.29 4.62
N ARG A 97 15.42 -3.04 4.63
CA ARG A 97 15.75 -2.32 5.87
C ARG A 97 14.48 -2.00 6.65
N LEU A 98 13.49 -1.40 5.99
CA LEU A 98 12.23 -1.05 6.62
C LEU A 98 11.50 -2.28 7.15
N GLU A 99 11.48 -3.39 6.41
CA GLU A 99 10.92 -4.67 6.87
C GLU A 99 11.61 -5.17 8.15
N ARG A 100 12.94 -5.11 8.20
CA ARG A 100 13.71 -5.50 9.38
C ARG A 100 13.38 -4.63 10.59
N ASP A 101 13.26 -3.32 10.39
CA ASP A 101 12.93 -2.39 11.47
C ASP A 101 11.51 -2.58 11.97
N MET A 102 10.55 -2.83 11.08
CA MET A 102 9.17 -3.17 11.44
C MET A 102 9.08 -4.49 12.22
N LEU A 103 9.87 -5.51 11.83
CA LEU A 103 10.00 -6.76 12.58
C LEU A 103 10.62 -6.52 13.97
N GLN A 104 11.58 -5.61 14.07
CA GLN A 104 12.21 -5.24 15.34
C GLN A 104 11.23 -4.47 16.23
N PHE A 105 10.46 -3.54 15.67
CA PHE A 105 9.42 -2.80 16.38
C PHE A 105 8.34 -3.71 16.94
N ALA A 106 7.92 -4.73 16.18
CA ALA A 106 6.96 -5.73 16.66
C ALA A 106 7.44 -6.47 17.93
N LYS A 107 8.77 -6.60 18.12
CA LYS A 107 9.38 -7.19 19.31
C LYS A 107 9.70 -6.17 20.40
N ASN A 108 10.05 -4.94 20.01
CA ASN A 108 10.54 -3.89 20.87
C ASN A 108 10.01 -2.52 20.40
N GLN A 109 8.99 -2.01 21.06
CA GLN A 109 8.29 -0.78 20.67
C GLN A 109 8.95 0.49 21.24
N SER A 110 10.29 0.51 21.32
CA SER A 110 11.02 1.66 21.85
C SER A 110 10.91 2.88 20.92
N GLN A 111 11.03 4.07 21.51
CA GLN A 111 11.07 5.33 20.75
C GLN A 111 12.21 5.33 19.72
N GLU A 112 13.39 4.81 20.07
CA GLU A 112 14.53 4.68 19.16
C GLU A 112 14.22 3.84 17.92
N ASN A 113 13.45 2.75 18.07
CA ASN A 113 13.03 1.94 16.93
C ASN A 113 12.03 2.70 16.05
N ILE A 114 11.14 3.49 16.64
CA ILE A 114 10.21 4.36 15.90
C ILE A 114 10.99 5.41 15.09
N GLU A 115 11.97 6.08 15.71
CA GLU A 115 12.83 7.06 15.03
C GLU A 115 13.60 6.43 13.85
N THR A 116 14.13 5.22 14.05
CA THR A 116 14.81 4.46 13.00
C THR A 116 13.86 4.11 11.84
N ILE A 117 12.64 3.64 12.15
CA ILE A 117 11.60 3.35 11.15
C ILE A 117 11.28 4.60 10.35
N CYS A 118 11.07 5.75 11.00
CA CYS A 118 10.75 7.00 10.32
C CYS A 118 11.84 7.39 9.32
N ILE A 119 13.12 7.30 9.71
CA ILE A 119 14.25 7.61 8.82
C ILE A 119 14.29 6.64 7.63
N ASN A 120 14.16 5.33 7.88
CA ASN A 120 14.22 4.34 6.80
C ASN A 120 12.98 4.37 5.90
N PHE A 121 11.84 4.75 6.43
CA PHE A 121 10.63 5.03 5.66
C PHE A 121 10.84 6.24 4.73
N GLU A 122 11.49 7.31 5.20
CA GLU A 122 11.82 8.46 4.36
C GLU A 122 12.75 8.06 3.20
N HIS A 123 13.81 7.29 3.48
CA HIS A 123 14.70 6.78 2.43
C HIS A 123 13.97 5.89 1.41
N PHE A 124 13.08 5.00 1.88
CA PHE A 124 12.23 4.20 1.00
C PHE A 124 11.32 5.07 0.14
N SER A 125 10.62 6.03 0.76
CA SER A 125 9.70 6.94 0.09
C SER A 125 10.39 7.76 -0.99
N GLN A 126 11.56 8.34 -0.68
CA GLN A 126 12.36 9.09 -1.66
C GLN A 126 12.77 8.22 -2.85
N CYS A 127 13.26 7.00 -2.60
CA CYS A 127 13.59 6.07 -3.68
C CYS A 127 12.36 5.75 -4.54
N PHE A 128 11.26 5.36 -3.89
CA PHE A 128 10.05 4.93 -4.59
C PHE A 128 9.46 6.06 -5.44
N ILE A 129 9.35 7.27 -4.90
CA ILE A 129 8.84 8.44 -5.63
C ILE A 129 9.73 8.77 -6.83
N GLN A 130 11.05 8.73 -6.68
CA GLN A 130 11.97 9.02 -7.79
C GLN A 130 11.86 7.98 -8.90
N GLU A 131 11.85 6.70 -8.56
CA GLU A 131 11.79 5.62 -9.54
C GLU A 131 10.40 5.51 -10.18
N HIS A 132 9.34 5.67 -9.39
CA HIS A 132 7.98 5.82 -9.91
C HIS A 132 7.89 7.02 -10.85
N GLY A 133 8.47 8.17 -10.49
CA GLY A 133 8.54 9.35 -11.36
C GLY A 133 9.24 9.08 -12.70
N LYS A 134 10.37 8.35 -12.67
CA LYS A 134 11.12 7.99 -13.90
C LYS A 134 10.34 7.08 -14.84
N TYR A 135 9.63 6.09 -14.31
CA TYR A 135 8.97 5.06 -15.13
C TYR A 135 7.50 5.36 -15.40
N CYS A 136 6.79 5.91 -14.42
CA CYS A 136 5.36 6.17 -14.45
C CYS A 136 4.99 7.64 -14.37
N GLY A 137 5.86 8.52 -13.84
CA GLY A 137 5.57 9.93 -13.60
C GLY A 137 5.07 10.71 -14.82
N TYR A 138 5.69 10.56 -15.99
CA TYR A 138 5.20 11.22 -17.22
C TYR A 138 3.79 10.75 -17.62
N ARG A 139 3.49 9.46 -17.46
CA ARG A 139 2.13 8.95 -17.66
C ARG A 139 1.17 9.46 -16.58
N SER A 140 1.62 9.59 -15.34
CA SER A 140 0.82 10.14 -14.24
C SER A 140 0.46 11.61 -14.49
N GLU A 141 1.40 12.45 -14.90
CA GLU A 141 1.20 13.88 -15.22
C GLU A 141 0.24 14.08 -16.41
N VAL A 142 0.35 13.25 -17.45
CA VAL A 142 -0.57 13.29 -18.60
C VAL A 142 -2.00 12.90 -18.20
N ILE A 143 -2.16 12.01 -17.22
CA ILE A 143 -3.47 11.55 -16.76
C ILE A 143 -4.09 12.55 -15.74
N THR A 144 -3.30 13.17 -14.88
CA THR A 144 -3.78 14.14 -13.88
C THR A 144 -3.95 15.57 -14.41
N ALA A 145 -3.49 15.89 -15.63
CA ALA A 145 -3.67 17.20 -16.26
C ALA A 145 -5.11 17.48 -16.78
N ARG A 146 -6.14 17.02 -16.08
CA ARG A 146 -7.56 17.28 -16.38
C ARG A 146 -8.19 18.25 -15.39
#